data_AF-A0A2S9XE46-F1
#
_entry.id   AF-A0A2S9XE46-F1
#
_cell.length_a   1.000
_cell.length_b   1.000
_cell.length_c   1.000
_cell.angle_alpha   90.00
_cell.angle_beta   90.00
_cell.angle_gamma   90.00
#
_symmetry.space_group_name_H-M   'P 1'
#
loop_
_entity.id
_entity.type
_entity.pdbx_description
1 polymer ?
#
loop_
_entity_poly.entity_id
_entity_poly.type
_entity_poly.pdbx_seq_one_letter_code
_entity_poly.pdbx_strand_id
1 'polypeptide(L)'
;MSPRARVSLGLAIAAAIGVGVATAAPQPADAFCGFYVAGADAQLLNDATMVVMMRDGKRTVLAMQNDYQGPPEDFAMVVPVPVVLGEDDVKTLPREVFDRVDKLAAPRLVEYWEQDPCAPWVDGGFRKPRGSGAMPTSAVEEESAEDYGVEIEAQFTVAEYEIVILSASDSTGLDAWLRESGYQIPAGAEPLLRPYVEGGMKFFVAKVDVEKVTFERQPDGSKRATLSPLRFHYDSDQFALPIRLGLINAPSKGKGEGDGAEAGAQDLLVHVLARGKRYQVSNYPNVPIPTNLEVKDAVRDRFGSFYVSLFDHTLAQHPKAVVTEYAWSASTCDPCPEPALTLAELVTLGADVLPAYAGQLDGEQIDPSLEARVPSEFVLTRLHARYDQRSLGEDLVFEEAPGIAGGREFMQENGQLERGTQPSSQNQFQARYIIRHPWTGAIECEKPERGVWGGPPKNPNQKPQPSVARKLATVDRTASLGSFVTAESGAILGVAASATPASPSADSGEGATSPEAPADPQTKQPDPQAAAPAKADEADPAAKEKADGGSCRCDVDHDTPLGGLGFGLLALTIFAGVRRRNHD
;
A
#
# COMPACT_ATOMS: atom_id res chain seq x y z
N MET A 1 -10.02 -15.82 80.60
CA MET A 1 -8.77 -15.93 79.82
C MET A 1 -9.09 -16.65 78.52
N SER A 2 -8.36 -16.35 77.44
CA SER A 2 -8.41 -17.05 76.14
C SER A 2 -7.18 -17.98 76.02
N PRO A 3 -6.85 -18.58 74.86
CA PRO A 3 -7.66 -19.11 73.75
C PRO A 3 -7.30 -20.59 73.42
N ARG A 4 -8.02 -21.24 72.46
CA ARG A 4 -7.40 -21.90 71.27
C ARG A 4 -8.40 -22.62 70.33
N ALA A 5 -8.05 -22.59 69.04
CA ALA A 5 -8.30 -23.57 67.97
C ALA A 5 -9.74 -23.93 67.50
N ARG A 6 -10.03 -23.51 66.24
CA ARG A 6 -10.59 -24.28 65.08
C ARG A 6 -11.84 -25.17 65.28
N VAL A 7 -12.87 -24.99 64.42
CA VAL A 7 -13.24 -25.90 63.30
C VAL A 7 -14.56 -25.45 62.58
N SER A 8 -14.54 -25.53 61.24
CA SER A 8 -15.58 -25.40 60.17
C SER A 8 -17.07 -25.08 60.43
N LEU A 9 -17.61 -24.13 59.64
CA LEU A 9 -18.78 -24.25 58.70
C LEU A 9 -18.89 -22.95 57.86
N GLY A 10 -19.35 -22.90 56.59
CA GLY A 10 -19.65 -23.92 55.57
C GLY A 10 -20.35 -23.30 54.33
N LEU A 11 -20.33 -24.00 53.17
CA LEU A 11 -21.02 -23.69 51.88
C LEU A 11 -20.60 -22.38 51.15
N ALA A 12 -20.70 -22.24 49.81
CA ALA A 12 -20.97 -23.15 48.68
C ALA A 12 -20.10 -22.69 47.47
N ILE A 13 -19.49 -23.57 46.65
CA ILE A 13 -20.06 -24.22 45.45
C ILE A 13 -20.78 -23.25 44.49
N ALA A 14 -20.04 -22.64 43.57
CA ALA A 14 -20.46 -22.22 42.22
C ALA A 14 -19.21 -21.93 41.35
N ALA A 15 -19.37 -21.90 40.02
CA ALA A 15 -18.38 -21.41 39.04
C ALA A 15 -16.96 -22.02 39.10
N ALA A 16 -16.85 -23.33 38.82
CA ALA A 16 -15.63 -23.91 38.27
C ALA A 16 -15.73 -23.99 36.73
N ILE A 17 -14.60 -23.92 36.03
CA ILE A 17 -14.45 -23.96 34.55
C ILE A 17 -15.02 -22.70 33.86
N GLY A 18 -14.12 -21.81 33.43
CA GLY A 18 -14.48 -20.57 32.71
C GLY A 18 -13.30 -19.69 32.29
N VAL A 19 -12.06 -20.18 32.34
CA VAL A 19 -10.83 -19.47 31.94
C VAL A 19 -9.87 -20.49 31.31
N GLY A 20 -9.36 -20.29 30.10
CA GLY A 20 -9.75 -19.27 29.12
C GLY A 20 -9.09 -19.55 27.77
N VAL A 21 -9.89 -19.73 26.72
CA VAL A 21 -9.38 -19.80 25.34
C VAL A 21 -9.63 -18.44 24.71
N ALA A 22 -8.65 -17.55 24.82
CA ALA A 22 -8.65 -16.30 24.07
C ALA A 22 -8.37 -16.62 22.59
N THR A 23 -9.42 -16.91 21.83
CA THR A 23 -9.33 -17.01 20.37
C THR A 23 -8.90 -15.66 19.82
N ALA A 24 -7.69 -15.60 19.24
CA ALA A 24 -7.24 -14.43 18.50
C ALA A 24 -8.08 -14.30 17.23
N ALA A 25 -9.16 -13.52 17.31
CA ALA A 25 -9.94 -13.14 16.14
C ALA A 25 -9.13 -12.10 15.34
N PRO A 26 -8.78 -12.37 14.07
CA PRO A 26 -8.18 -11.35 13.22
C PRO A 26 -9.14 -10.16 13.10
N GLN A 27 -8.58 -8.95 13.15
CA GLN A 27 -9.32 -7.70 13.15
C GLN A 27 -9.36 -7.14 11.72
N PRO A 28 -10.52 -7.03 11.06
CA PRO A 28 -10.58 -6.38 9.75
C PRO A 28 -10.15 -4.92 9.83
N ALA A 29 -9.59 -4.47 8.72
CA ALA A 29 -9.60 -3.09 8.24
C ALA A 29 -9.98 -3.16 6.76
N ASP A 30 -10.69 -2.15 6.26
CA ASP A 30 -11.27 -2.17 4.92
C ASP A 30 -11.01 -0.84 4.22
N ALA A 31 -10.72 -0.84 2.92
CA ALA A 31 -10.70 0.33 2.03
C ALA A 31 -10.79 -0.11 0.56
N PHE A 32 -11.74 0.39 -0.24
CA PHE A 32 -11.80 0.15 -1.69
C PHE A 32 -12.23 1.41 -2.46
N CYS A 33 -12.09 1.44 -3.78
CA CYS A 33 -12.55 2.53 -4.66
C CYS A 33 -13.86 2.16 -5.39
N GLY A 34 -13.95 0.93 -5.90
CA GLY A 34 -15.22 0.34 -6.37
C GLY A 34 -16.02 -0.27 -5.22
N PHE A 35 -16.96 -1.17 -5.53
CA PHE A 35 -17.56 -2.07 -4.53
C PHE A 35 -17.36 -3.54 -4.88
N TYR A 36 -17.37 -4.35 -3.83
CA TYR A 36 -17.33 -5.79 -3.90
C TYR A 36 -18.74 -6.36 -3.77
N VAL A 37 -18.99 -7.47 -4.48
CA VAL A 37 -20.20 -8.28 -4.33
C VAL A 37 -19.81 -9.75 -4.19
N ALA A 38 -20.60 -10.52 -3.44
CA ALA A 38 -20.33 -11.92 -3.11
C ALA A 38 -21.57 -12.80 -3.29
N GLY A 39 -21.35 -14.11 -3.43
CA GLY A 39 -22.36 -15.12 -3.11
C GLY A 39 -22.61 -15.19 -1.60
N ALA A 40 -23.88 -15.43 -1.24
CA ALA A 40 -24.38 -15.91 0.06
C ALA A 40 -23.64 -15.48 1.35
N ASP A 41 -24.09 -14.38 1.98
CA ASP A 41 -23.90 -14.01 3.39
C ASP A 41 -22.43 -13.81 3.86
N ALA A 42 -21.47 -13.83 2.94
CA ALA A 42 -20.06 -13.56 3.23
C ALA A 42 -19.80 -12.08 3.57
N GLN A 43 -18.97 -11.84 4.59
CA GLN A 43 -18.47 -10.49 4.90
C GLN A 43 -17.23 -10.22 4.04
N LEU A 44 -17.32 -9.19 3.19
CA LEU A 44 -16.31 -8.75 2.24
C LEU A 44 -15.40 -7.69 2.87
N LEU A 45 -14.09 -7.92 2.85
CA LEU A 45 -13.10 -7.13 3.58
C LEU A 45 -11.87 -6.80 2.69
N ASN A 46 -11.09 -5.74 2.98
CA ASN A 46 -9.98 -5.28 2.10
C ASN A 46 -8.96 -4.36 2.82
N ASP A 47 -7.83 -4.90 3.33
CA ASP A 47 -6.96 -4.18 4.30
C ASP A 47 -6.48 -2.79 3.83
N ALA A 48 -6.25 -2.60 2.53
CA ALA A 48 -6.02 -1.29 1.91
C ALA A 48 -6.22 -1.37 0.39
N THR A 49 -6.64 -0.25 -0.22
CA THR A 49 -6.49 -0.04 -1.67
C THR A 49 -5.39 0.99 -1.94
N MET A 50 -4.49 0.61 -2.85
CA MET A 50 -3.48 1.48 -3.45
C MET A 50 -3.79 1.62 -4.93
N VAL A 51 -3.84 2.85 -5.42
CA VAL A 51 -3.96 3.13 -6.85
C VAL A 51 -2.76 3.90 -7.37
N VAL A 52 -2.30 3.55 -8.57
CA VAL A 52 -1.32 4.31 -9.32
C VAL A 52 -2.01 4.91 -10.55
N MET A 53 -1.91 6.22 -10.72
CA MET A 53 -2.60 6.95 -11.78
C MET A 53 -1.61 7.72 -12.66
N MET A 54 -1.82 7.70 -13.97
CA MET A 54 -1.14 8.55 -14.93
C MET A 54 -2.14 9.39 -15.72
N ARG A 55 -1.70 10.57 -16.18
CA ARG A 55 -2.52 11.49 -16.96
C ARG A 55 -1.69 12.24 -18.00
N ASP A 56 -2.14 12.24 -19.25
CA ASP A 56 -1.59 13.08 -20.32
C ASP A 56 -2.69 13.46 -21.32
N GLY A 57 -2.93 14.77 -21.53
CA GLY A 57 -4.08 15.24 -22.31
C GLY A 57 -5.43 14.78 -21.74
N LYS A 58 -6.17 13.98 -22.54
CA LYS A 58 -7.40 13.28 -22.10
C LYS A 58 -7.14 11.87 -21.54
N ARG A 59 -5.97 11.30 -21.76
CA ARG A 59 -5.64 9.91 -21.44
C ARG A 59 -5.39 9.72 -19.95
N THR A 60 -6.27 9.00 -19.29
CA THR A 60 -6.09 8.49 -17.94
C THR A 60 -5.59 7.05 -18.01
N VAL A 61 -4.62 6.71 -17.17
CA VAL A 61 -4.35 5.31 -16.79
C VAL A 61 -4.63 5.17 -15.30
N LEU A 62 -5.34 4.12 -14.91
CA LEU A 62 -5.63 3.77 -13.53
C LEU A 62 -5.23 2.31 -13.30
N ALA A 63 -4.23 2.10 -12.46
CA ALA A 63 -3.85 0.80 -11.95
C ALA A 63 -4.24 0.69 -10.46
N MET A 64 -4.81 -0.45 -10.03
CA MET A 64 -5.24 -0.67 -8.65
C MET A 64 -4.78 -2.01 -8.09
N GLN A 65 -4.29 -1.99 -6.86
CA GLN A 65 -4.08 -3.15 -6.01
C GLN A 65 -5.02 -3.09 -4.79
N ASN A 66 -5.61 -4.24 -4.47
CA ASN A 66 -6.47 -4.45 -3.32
C ASN A 66 -5.95 -5.66 -2.52
N ASP A 67 -5.79 -5.54 -1.20
CA ASP A 67 -5.43 -6.66 -0.32
C ASP A 67 -6.74 -7.32 0.20
N TYR A 68 -7.44 -8.04 -0.69
CA TYR A 68 -8.75 -8.69 -0.45
C TYR A 68 -8.74 -9.70 0.71
N GLN A 69 -9.83 -9.69 1.48
CA GLN A 69 -10.12 -10.59 2.60
C GLN A 69 -11.55 -11.13 2.48
N GLY A 70 -11.69 -12.40 2.11
CA GLY A 70 -12.97 -13.11 2.06
C GLY A 70 -12.84 -14.44 1.33
N PRO A 71 -13.94 -15.22 1.21
CA PRO A 71 -14.01 -16.33 0.27
C PRO A 71 -13.81 -15.79 -1.16
N PRO A 72 -12.99 -16.43 -2.01
CA PRO A 72 -12.92 -16.07 -3.43
C PRO A 72 -14.14 -16.57 -4.22
N GLU A 73 -14.88 -17.54 -3.65
CA GLU A 73 -16.15 -18.03 -4.19
C GLU A 73 -17.15 -16.89 -4.48
N ASP A 74 -17.69 -16.88 -5.70
CA ASP A 74 -18.74 -15.95 -6.18
C ASP A 74 -18.44 -14.45 -5.96
N PHE A 75 -17.16 -14.06 -6.03
CA PHE A 75 -16.71 -12.68 -5.84
C PHE A 75 -16.55 -11.91 -7.17
N ALA A 76 -17.07 -10.67 -7.24
CA ALA A 76 -16.78 -9.73 -8.31
C ALA A 76 -16.49 -8.29 -7.83
N MET A 77 -15.54 -7.66 -8.53
CA MET A 77 -15.11 -6.28 -8.33
C MET A 77 -15.81 -5.34 -9.31
N VAL A 78 -16.55 -4.34 -8.84
CA VAL A 78 -17.30 -3.40 -9.69
C VAL A 78 -16.76 -1.98 -9.57
N VAL A 79 -16.33 -1.40 -10.70
CA VAL A 79 -15.72 -0.05 -10.78
C VAL A 79 -16.44 0.81 -11.83
N PRO A 80 -16.83 2.07 -11.52
CA PRO A 80 -17.34 3.01 -12.51
C PRO A 80 -16.23 3.46 -13.47
N VAL A 81 -16.53 3.52 -14.77
CA VAL A 81 -15.62 4.04 -15.80
C VAL A 81 -16.38 4.95 -16.78
N PRO A 82 -15.77 6.04 -17.28
CA PRO A 82 -16.49 7.07 -18.04
C PRO A 82 -16.82 6.65 -19.48
N VAL A 83 -16.23 5.56 -19.98
CA VAL A 83 -16.37 5.03 -21.33
C VAL A 83 -16.38 3.49 -21.29
N VAL A 84 -16.72 2.86 -22.41
CA VAL A 84 -16.45 1.42 -22.62
C VAL A 84 -14.93 1.23 -22.75
N LEU A 85 -14.42 0.10 -22.25
CA LEU A 85 -13.02 -0.30 -22.41
C LEU A 85 -12.94 -1.50 -23.36
N GLY A 86 -11.97 -1.54 -24.26
CA GLY A 86 -11.63 -2.73 -25.04
C GLY A 86 -10.83 -3.76 -24.24
N GLU A 87 -10.52 -4.90 -24.85
CA GLU A 87 -9.61 -5.91 -24.27
C GLU A 87 -8.19 -5.34 -24.11
N ASP A 88 -7.67 -4.68 -25.15
CA ASP A 88 -6.34 -4.03 -25.14
C ASP A 88 -6.19 -2.90 -24.09
N ASP A 89 -7.31 -2.33 -23.64
CA ASP A 89 -7.29 -1.27 -22.62
C ASP A 89 -6.87 -1.79 -21.25
N VAL A 90 -7.10 -3.09 -20.97
CA VAL A 90 -7.08 -3.72 -19.64
C VAL A 90 -5.97 -4.76 -19.54
N LYS A 91 -5.10 -4.64 -18.53
CA LYS A 91 -3.95 -5.54 -18.30
C LYS A 91 -3.76 -5.82 -16.81
N THR A 92 -3.42 -7.05 -16.43
CA THR A 92 -2.92 -7.37 -15.08
C THR A 92 -1.43 -7.07 -14.95
N LEU A 93 -1.02 -6.58 -13.78
CA LEU A 93 0.35 -6.15 -13.46
C LEU A 93 1.01 -7.04 -12.38
N PRO A 94 2.35 -7.14 -12.35
CA PRO A 94 3.06 -7.72 -11.22
C PRO A 94 2.84 -6.91 -9.93
N ARG A 95 2.66 -7.55 -8.77
CA ARG A 95 2.50 -6.85 -7.47
C ARG A 95 3.75 -6.07 -7.07
N GLU A 96 4.91 -6.52 -7.53
CA GLU A 96 6.22 -5.95 -7.25
C GLU A 96 6.30 -4.47 -7.66
N VAL A 97 5.64 -4.05 -8.74
CA VAL A 97 5.69 -2.64 -9.19
C VAL A 97 4.93 -1.72 -8.23
N PHE A 98 3.86 -2.20 -7.59
CA PHE A 98 3.15 -1.47 -6.54
C PHE A 98 4.00 -1.42 -5.26
N ASP A 99 4.61 -2.53 -4.86
CA ASP A 99 5.52 -2.60 -3.70
C ASP A 99 6.68 -1.59 -3.81
N ARG A 100 7.26 -1.45 -5.02
CA ARG A 100 8.32 -0.49 -5.35
C ARG A 100 7.82 0.97 -5.29
N VAL A 101 6.66 1.27 -5.90
CA VAL A 101 6.05 2.61 -5.87
C VAL A 101 5.66 3.02 -4.43
N ASP A 102 5.07 2.11 -3.66
CA ASP A 102 4.72 2.34 -2.25
C ASP A 102 5.98 2.63 -1.44
N LYS A 103 6.98 1.73 -1.48
CA LYS A 103 8.20 1.87 -0.67
C LYS A 103 9.05 3.07 -1.07
N LEU A 104 9.12 3.44 -2.35
CA LEU A 104 9.83 4.63 -2.80
C LEU A 104 9.22 5.92 -2.21
N ALA A 105 7.89 6.03 -2.23
CA ALA A 105 7.18 7.22 -1.77
C ALA A 105 6.74 7.16 -0.28
N ALA A 106 6.94 6.04 0.41
CA ALA A 106 6.54 5.85 1.80
C ALA A 106 7.25 6.84 2.75
N PRO A 107 6.61 7.21 3.88
CA PRO A 107 7.24 8.01 4.93
C PRO A 107 8.53 7.38 5.44
N ARG A 108 9.57 8.20 5.65
CA ARG A 108 10.95 7.79 5.92
C ARG A 108 11.39 8.15 7.34
N LEU A 109 11.95 7.19 8.06
CA LEU A 109 12.68 7.42 9.30
C LEU A 109 14.18 7.35 9.01
N VAL A 110 14.92 8.36 9.44
CA VAL A 110 16.35 8.52 9.17
C VAL A 110 17.08 8.67 10.50
N GLU A 111 18.23 8.00 10.63
CA GLU A 111 19.10 8.12 11.80
C GLU A 111 20.37 8.90 11.43
N TYR A 112 20.74 9.87 12.28
CA TYR A 112 21.99 10.62 12.17
C TYR A 112 22.75 10.60 13.49
N TRP A 113 24.07 10.48 13.42
CA TRP A 113 24.96 10.58 14.57
C TRP A 113 25.71 11.90 14.53
N GLU A 114 25.86 12.55 15.69
CA GLU A 114 26.77 13.66 15.85
C GLU A 114 28.20 13.11 15.66
N GLN A 115 28.96 13.73 14.77
CA GLN A 115 30.36 13.37 14.55
C GLN A 115 31.21 13.88 15.72
N ASP A 116 32.44 13.39 15.83
CA ASP A 116 33.41 13.87 16.81
C ASP A 116 33.55 15.41 16.71
N PRO A 117 33.13 16.18 17.75
CA PRO A 117 33.18 17.64 17.72
C PRO A 117 34.60 18.22 17.62
N CYS A 118 35.63 17.36 17.73
CA CYS A 118 37.04 17.72 17.64
C CYS A 118 37.68 17.33 16.30
N ALA A 119 36.95 16.68 15.38
CA ALA A 119 37.49 16.21 14.10
C ALA A 119 37.40 17.27 12.98
N PRO A 120 38.48 17.50 12.19
CA PRO A 120 38.46 18.47 11.11
C PRO A 120 37.71 17.96 9.87
N TRP A 121 36.82 18.78 9.31
CA TRP A 121 36.11 18.50 8.05
C TRP A 121 37.03 18.52 6.83
N VAL A 122 36.74 17.63 5.85
CA VAL A 122 37.49 17.52 4.59
C VAL A 122 36.50 17.37 3.42
N ASP A 123 36.47 18.36 2.53
CA ASP A 123 35.43 18.49 1.50
C ASP A 123 35.76 17.71 0.21
N GLY A 124 34.81 16.92 -0.29
CA GLY A 124 35.02 15.89 -1.33
C GLY A 124 34.42 16.23 -2.70
N GLY A 125 35.18 16.93 -3.56
CA GLY A 125 34.69 17.39 -4.86
C GLY A 125 34.48 16.30 -5.93
N PHE A 126 33.25 16.17 -6.45
CA PHE A 126 32.89 15.23 -7.53
C PHE A 126 33.09 15.79 -8.94
N ARG A 127 33.45 14.91 -9.91
CA ARG A 127 33.75 15.25 -11.31
C ARG A 127 32.88 14.43 -12.29
N LYS A 128 32.17 15.09 -13.20
CA LYS A 128 31.24 14.46 -14.17
C LYS A 128 31.92 14.00 -15.49
N PRO A 129 31.52 12.85 -16.07
CA PRO A 129 31.76 12.51 -17.49
C PRO A 129 30.76 13.21 -18.44
N ARG A 130 30.90 12.99 -19.76
CA ARG A 130 30.10 13.60 -20.84
C ARG A 130 29.75 12.54 -21.90
N GLY A 131 28.54 12.59 -22.46
CA GLY A 131 27.94 11.52 -23.27
C GLY A 131 28.29 11.47 -24.77
N SER A 132 27.70 10.47 -25.45
CA SER A 132 27.84 10.08 -26.86
C SER A 132 26.80 10.75 -27.80
N GLY A 133 26.79 10.39 -29.08
CA GLY A 133 25.84 10.86 -30.10
C GLY A 133 25.40 9.75 -31.08
N ALA A 134 24.37 10.01 -31.90
CA ALA A 134 23.60 9.03 -32.70
C ALA A 134 23.39 9.45 -34.18
N MET A 135 22.49 8.76 -34.92
CA MET A 135 21.77 9.05 -36.21
C MET A 135 21.67 7.78 -37.10
N PRO A 136 20.72 7.63 -38.07
CA PRO A 136 19.25 7.84 -38.03
C PRO A 136 18.42 6.66 -38.70
N THR A 137 17.14 6.86 -39.04
CA THR A 137 16.06 5.81 -39.21
C THR A 137 15.19 5.89 -40.50
N SER A 138 14.07 5.12 -40.56
CA SER A 138 13.01 5.03 -41.62
C SER A 138 11.59 4.69 -41.05
N ALA A 139 10.57 4.45 -41.90
CA ALA A 139 9.14 4.13 -41.57
C ALA A 139 8.66 2.79 -42.26
N VAL A 140 7.39 2.38 -42.48
CA VAL A 140 6.11 3.04 -42.92
C VAL A 140 4.84 2.17 -42.59
N GLU A 141 3.81 2.78 -41.95
CA GLU A 141 2.30 2.55 -41.93
C GLU A 141 1.69 1.08 -41.95
N GLU A 142 0.39 0.69 -42.08
CA GLU A 142 -0.95 1.27 -42.47
C GLU A 142 -2.21 0.63 -41.73
N GLU A 143 -3.17 1.48 -41.31
CA GLU A 143 -4.66 1.46 -41.00
C GLU A 143 -5.64 0.24 -40.69
N SER A 144 -6.47 0.42 -39.61
CA SER A 144 -7.98 0.34 -39.42
C SER A 144 -8.83 -0.96 -39.70
N ALA A 145 -10.13 -1.13 -39.30
CA ALA A 145 -11.22 -0.24 -38.81
C ALA A 145 -12.32 -0.96 -37.93
N GLU A 146 -13.42 -0.24 -37.54
CA GLU A 146 -14.54 -0.65 -36.62
C GLU A 146 -15.65 -1.54 -37.28
N ASP A 147 -16.88 -1.84 -36.79
CA ASP A 147 -17.82 -1.38 -35.71
C ASP A 147 -18.88 -2.52 -35.44
N TYR A 148 -19.78 -2.41 -34.43
CA TYR A 148 -21.24 -2.73 -34.48
C TYR A 148 -21.92 -2.62 -33.09
N GLY A 149 -22.63 -1.52 -32.82
CA GLY A 149 -23.02 -1.13 -31.44
C GLY A 149 -24.18 -1.78 -30.66
N VAL A 150 -24.06 -1.58 -29.34
CA VAL A 150 -25.03 -1.72 -28.23
C VAL A 150 -25.40 -3.16 -27.83
N GLU A 151 -24.57 -3.72 -26.95
CA GLU A 151 -24.46 -5.15 -26.69
C GLU A 151 -23.99 -5.42 -25.24
N ILE A 152 -23.43 -6.60 -24.96
CA ILE A 152 -22.39 -6.71 -23.92
C ILE A 152 -21.21 -5.88 -24.42
N GLU A 153 -21.01 -4.69 -23.85
CA GLU A 153 -20.13 -3.64 -24.39
C GLU A 153 -18.68 -4.15 -24.58
N ALA A 154 -18.24 -5.04 -23.68
CA ALA A 154 -17.18 -6.00 -23.91
C ALA A 154 -17.28 -7.16 -22.89
N GLN A 155 -16.91 -8.37 -23.29
CA GLN A 155 -16.60 -9.48 -22.38
C GLN A 155 -15.34 -10.23 -22.86
N PHE A 156 -14.35 -10.34 -21.97
CA PHE A 156 -13.05 -10.97 -22.23
C PHE A 156 -12.44 -11.50 -20.92
N THR A 157 -11.29 -12.17 -20.97
CA THR A 157 -10.64 -12.75 -19.78
C THR A 157 -9.19 -12.27 -19.66
N VAL A 158 -8.85 -11.62 -18.54
CA VAL A 158 -7.47 -11.17 -18.26
C VAL A 158 -6.98 -11.89 -17.02
N ALA A 159 -6.04 -12.84 -17.21
CA ALA A 159 -5.49 -13.70 -16.17
C ALA A 159 -6.58 -14.40 -15.32
N GLU A 160 -6.70 -14.08 -14.03
CA GLU A 160 -7.72 -14.63 -13.12
C GLU A 160 -9.10 -13.94 -13.19
N TYR A 161 -9.29 -12.95 -14.07
CA TYR A 161 -10.50 -12.16 -14.14
C TYR A 161 -11.34 -12.43 -15.40
N GLU A 162 -12.61 -12.78 -15.19
CA GLU A 162 -13.65 -12.64 -16.21
C GLU A 162 -14.14 -11.18 -16.20
N ILE A 163 -13.88 -10.43 -17.26
CA ILE A 163 -14.28 -9.03 -17.41
C ILE A 163 -15.62 -8.95 -18.14
N VAL A 164 -16.56 -8.20 -17.60
CA VAL A 164 -17.82 -7.82 -18.25
C VAL A 164 -18.01 -6.31 -18.08
N ILE A 165 -18.29 -5.60 -19.17
CA ILE A 165 -18.54 -4.16 -19.14
C ILE A 165 -20.01 -3.87 -19.45
N LEU A 166 -20.65 -3.14 -18.53
CA LEU A 166 -22.09 -2.93 -18.54
C LEU A 166 -22.44 -1.45 -18.70
N SER A 167 -23.29 -1.14 -19.67
CA SER A 167 -24.06 0.10 -19.70
C SER A 167 -25.38 -0.08 -18.95
N ALA A 168 -25.62 0.72 -17.90
CA ALA A 168 -26.89 0.74 -17.19
C ALA A 168 -27.74 1.94 -17.65
N SER A 169 -28.96 1.70 -18.13
CA SER A 169 -29.92 2.78 -18.44
C SER A 169 -30.64 3.32 -17.20
N ASP A 170 -30.62 2.56 -16.11
CA ASP A 170 -31.06 2.93 -14.76
C ASP A 170 -30.27 2.08 -13.75
N SER A 171 -30.03 2.64 -12.56
CA SER A 171 -29.41 2.00 -11.40
C SER A 171 -30.10 0.68 -11.00
N THR A 172 -31.43 0.62 -11.11
CA THR A 172 -32.21 -0.62 -10.91
C THR A 172 -31.80 -1.74 -11.87
N GLY A 173 -31.33 -1.42 -13.07
CA GLY A 173 -30.89 -2.41 -14.07
C GLY A 173 -29.57 -3.09 -13.71
N LEU A 174 -28.63 -2.35 -13.12
CA LEU A 174 -27.37 -2.92 -12.60
C LEU A 174 -27.63 -3.78 -11.35
N ASP A 175 -28.49 -3.31 -10.44
CA ASP A 175 -28.91 -4.09 -9.27
C ASP A 175 -29.61 -5.40 -9.69
N ALA A 176 -30.49 -5.34 -10.70
CA ALA A 176 -31.14 -6.52 -11.26
C ALA A 176 -30.15 -7.50 -11.89
N TRP A 177 -29.24 -7.05 -12.77
CA TRP A 177 -28.27 -7.93 -13.44
C TRP A 177 -27.33 -8.62 -12.44
N LEU A 178 -26.85 -7.89 -11.43
CA LEU A 178 -25.99 -8.46 -10.40
C LEU A 178 -26.74 -9.51 -9.57
N ARG A 179 -28.00 -9.24 -9.17
CA ARG A 179 -28.84 -10.22 -8.44
C ARG A 179 -29.21 -11.43 -9.27
N GLU A 180 -29.51 -11.26 -10.56
CA GLU A 180 -29.81 -12.35 -11.50
C GLU A 180 -28.56 -13.22 -11.76
N SER A 181 -27.37 -12.60 -11.76
CA SER A 181 -26.07 -13.28 -11.78
C SER A 181 -25.65 -13.89 -10.43
N GLY A 182 -26.52 -13.89 -9.43
CA GLY A 182 -26.32 -14.55 -8.12
C GLY A 182 -25.68 -13.69 -7.02
N TYR A 183 -25.27 -12.46 -7.32
CA TYR A 183 -24.52 -11.61 -6.39
C TYR A 183 -25.41 -10.89 -5.35
N GLN A 184 -24.97 -10.87 -4.09
CA GLN A 184 -25.52 -10.00 -3.06
C GLN A 184 -24.89 -8.59 -3.16
N ILE A 185 -25.72 -7.58 -3.46
CA ILE A 185 -25.34 -6.17 -3.29
C ILE A 185 -25.66 -5.71 -1.85
N PRO A 186 -24.72 -5.05 -1.14
CA PRO A 186 -24.98 -4.50 0.18
C PRO A 186 -26.13 -3.46 0.22
N ALA A 187 -26.88 -3.47 1.32
CA ALA A 187 -28.00 -2.54 1.52
C ALA A 187 -27.50 -1.09 1.58
N GLY A 188 -28.02 -0.23 0.70
CA GLY A 188 -27.63 1.18 0.59
C GLY A 188 -26.73 1.53 -0.61
N ALA A 189 -26.40 0.56 -1.48
CA ALA A 189 -25.62 0.81 -2.69
C ALA A 189 -26.36 1.67 -3.74
N GLU A 190 -27.67 1.51 -3.92
CA GLU A 190 -28.45 2.17 -4.99
C GLU A 190 -28.31 3.71 -4.98
N PRO A 191 -28.45 4.44 -3.85
CA PRO A 191 -28.18 5.88 -3.78
C PRO A 191 -26.74 6.31 -4.10
N LEU A 192 -25.76 5.41 -3.99
CA LEU A 192 -24.34 5.67 -4.29
C LEU A 192 -23.98 5.29 -5.75
N LEU A 193 -24.74 4.36 -6.35
CA LEU A 193 -24.65 4.01 -7.77
C LEU A 193 -25.33 5.04 -8.66
N ARG A 194 -26.46 5.60 -8.23
CA ARG A 194 -27.31 6.51 -9.01
C ARG A 194 -26.55 7.69 -9.67
N PRO A 195 -25.63 8.41 -9.01
CA PRO A 195 -24.92 9.53 -9.62
C PRO A 195 -24.02 9.12 -10.81
N TYR A 196 -23.50 7.90 -10.81
CA TYR A 196 -22.69 7.39 -11.93
C TYR A 196 -23.59 7.04 -13.13
N VAL A 197 -24.77 6.48 -12.89
CA VAL A 197 -25.76 6.17 -13.94
C VAL A 197 -26.37 7.43 -14.53
N GLU A 198 -26.77 8.40 -13.69
CA GLU A 198 -27.23 9.72 -14.11
C GLU A 198 -26.14 10.50 -14.87
N GLY A 199 -24.86 10.24 -14.56
CA GLY A 199 -23.68 10.73 -15.28
C GLY A 199 -23.31 9.93 -16.54
N GLY A 200 -24.04 8.86 -16.89
CA GLY A 200 -23.80 8.04 -18.09
C GLY A 200 -22.58 7.12 -18.05
N MET A 201 -21.98 6.89 -16.87
CA MET A 201 -20.84 5.99 -16.72
C MET A 201 -21.21 4.52 -16.96
N LYS A 202 -20.22 3.75 -17.40
CA LYS A 202 -20.28 2.29 -17.53
C LYS A 202 -19.74 1.65 -16.24
N PHE A 203 -20.04 0.37 -16.04
CA PHE A 203 -19.53 -0.41 -14.92
C PHE A 203 -18.63 -1.53 -15.44
N PHE A 204 -17.35 -1.43 -15.10
CA PHE A 204 -16.36 -2.47 -15.28
C PHE A 204 -16.54 -3.49 -14.15
N VAL A 205 -16.97 -4.71 -14.49
CA VAL A 205 -17.14 -5.83 -13.56
C VAL A 205 -16.04 -6.85 -13.82
N ALA A 206 -15.11 -6.99 -12.88
CA ALA A 206 -14.08 -8.03 -12.90
C ALA A 206 -14.47 -9.13 -11.90
N LYS A 207 -15.09 -10.20 -12.39
CA LYS A 207 -15.39 -11.42 -11.63
C LYS A 207 -14.11 -12.23 -11.49
N VAL A 208 -13.87 -12.80 -10.31
CA VAL A 208 -12.68 -13.62 -10.04
C VAL A 208 -12.95 -15.09 -10.33
N ASP A 209 -12.04 -15.72 -11.10
CA ASP A 209 -11.98 -17.15 -11.31
C ASP A 209 -11.13 -17.82 -10.20
N VAL A 210 -11.83 -18.49 -9.28
CA VAL A 210 -11.24 -19.15 -8.11
C VAL A 210 -10.21 -20.21 -8.48
N GLU A 211 -10.33 -20.87 -9.64
CA GLU A 211 -9.38 -21.92 -10.05
C GLU A 211 -8.00 -21.35 -10.42
N LYS A 212 -7.93 -20.03 -10.71
CA LYS A 212 -6.70 -19.30 -11.06
C LYS A 212 -6.10 -18.50 -9.90
N VAL A 213 -6.83 -18.33 -8.79
CA VAL A 213 -6.39 -17.55 -7.61
C VAL A 213 -5.23 -18.24 -6.88
N THR A 214 -4.16 -17.49 -6.63
CA THR A 214 -3.08 -17.92 -5.73
C THR A 214 -3.43 -17.60 -4.27
N PHE A 215 -3.16 -18.52 -3.34
CA PHE A 215 -3.45 -18.32 -1.91
C PHE A 215 -2.16 -18.20 -1.08
N GLU A 216 -1.83 -16.99 -0.66
CA GLU A 216 -0.71 -16.70 0.23
C GLU A 216 -1.08 -16.93 1.70
N ARG A 217 -0.11 -17.36 2.51
CA ARG A 217 -0.24 -17.35 3.98
C ARG A 217 0.36 -16.06 4.53
N GLN A 218 -0.47 -15.27 5.21
CA GLN A 218 -0.05 -14.02 5.85
C GLN A 218 0.65 -14.25 7.20
N PRO A 219 1.37 -13.24 7.75
CA PRO A 219 2.06 -13.35 9.03
C PRO A 219 1.16 -13.65 10.25
N ASP A 220 -0.14 -13.36 10.15
CA ASP A 220 -1.16 -13.72 11.16
C ASP A 220 -1.56 -15.22 11.11
N GLY A 221 -1.06 -15.97 10.13
CA GLY A 221 -1.37 -17.39 9.89
C GLY A 221 -2.58 -17.63 8.97
N SER A 222 -3.34 -16.60 8.62
CA SER A 222 -4.46 -16.68 7.67
C SER A 222 -3.98 -17.07 6.28
N LYS A 223 -4.83 -17.79 5.52
CA LYS A 223 -4.70 -17.86 4.06
C LYS A 223 -5.56 -16.76 3.46
N ARG A 224 -5.06 -16.02 2.48
CA ARG A 224 -5.82 -15.00 1.74
C ARG A 224 -5.65 -15.20 0.24
N ALA A 225 -6.70 -14.90 -0.51
CA ALA A 225 -6.63 -14.82 -1.96
C ALA A 225 -5.69 -13.67 -2.36
N THR A 226 -4.74 -13.96 -3.23
CA THR A 226 -3.82 -12.97 -3.81
C THR A 226 -4.25 -12.72 -5.23
N LEU A 227 -4.71 -11.49 -5.47
CA LEU A 227 -5.23 -11.02 -6.73
C LEU A 227 -4.18 -10.13 -7.43
N SER A 228 -4.05 -10.30 -8.75
CA SER A 228 -3.15 -9.53 -9.60
C SER A 228 -3.68 -8.10 -9.79
N PRO A 229 -2.90 -7.05 -9.50
CA PRO A 229 -3.32 -5.67 -9.72
C PRO A 229 -3.81 -5.43 -11.16
N LEU A 230 -4.94 -4.73 -11.30
CA LEU A 230 -5.54 -4.43 -12.60
C LEU A 230 -5.20 -3.00 -13.03
N ARG A 231 -4.66 -2.86 -14.25
CA ARG A 231 -4.51 -1.59 -14.97
C ARG A 231 -5.54 -1.51 -16.07
N PHE A 232 -6.21 -0.37 -16.17
CA PHE A 232 -6.97 0.00 -17.35
C PHE A 232 -6.73 1.45 -17.73
N HIS A 233 -6.98 1.79 -19.00
CA HIS A 233 -6.80 3.15 -19.51
C HIS A 233 -7.99 3.60 -20.35
N TYR A 234 -8.22 4.91 -20.41
CA TYR A 234 -9.35 5.51 -21.11
C TYR A 234 -9.12 7.00 -21.36
N ASP A 235 -9.84 7.57 -22.32
CA ASP A 235 -9.88 9.02 -22.52
C ASP A 235 -11.09 9.65 -21.82
N SER A 236 -10.83 10.69 -21.02
CA SER A 236 -11.85 11.42 -20.26
C SER A 236 -11.51 12.90 -20.15
N ASP A 237 -12.50 13.79 -20.11
CA ASP A 237 -12.24 15.22 -19.84
C ASP A 237 -11.84 15.48 -18.38
N GLN A 238 -12.39 14.70 -17.44
CA GLN A 238 -12.09 14.80 -16.02
C GLN A 238 -11.07 13.73 -15.60
N PHE A 239 -10.03 14.14 -14.86
CA PHE A 239 -9.12 13.23 -14.16
C PHE A 239 -9.62 13.05 -12.73
N ALA A 240 -10.25 11.91 -12.45
CA ALA A 240 -10.85 11.60 -11.16
C ALA A 240 -10.71 10.11 -10.83
N LEU A 241 -10.77 9.78 -9.55
CA LEU A 241 -10.85 8.41 -9.03
C LEU A 241 -12.24 8.21 -8.42
N PRO A 242 -13.08 7.33 -8.99
CA PRO A 242 -14.35 6.97 -8.36
C PRO A 242 -14.08 6.24 -7.05
N ILE A 243 -14.64 6.74 -5.95
CA ILE A 243 -14.48 6.19 -4.59
C ILE A 243 -15.81 6.05 -3.82
N ARG A 244 -16.94 6.60 -4.31
CA ARG A 244 -18.21 6.54 -3.56
C ARG A 244 -18.71 5.12 -3.33
N LEU A 245 -18.35 4.18 -4.20
CA LEU A 245 -18.71 2.76 -4.05
C LEU A 245 -17.82 2.06 -3.01
N GLY A 246 -16.61 2.57 -2.76
CA GLY A 246 -15.75 2.15 -1.65
C GLY A 246 -16.44 2.29 -0.30
N LEU A 247 -17.14 3.41 -0.11
CA LEU A 247 -17.91 3.76 1.11
C LEU A 247 -18.95 2.69 1.50
N ILE A 248 -19.46 1.92 0.53
CA ILE A 248 -20.42 0.82 0.77
C ILE A 248 -19.80 -0.26 1.68
N ASN A 249 -18.49 -0.48 1.53
CA ASN A 249 -17.72 -1.49 2.27
C ASN A 249 -16.95 -0.87 3.45
N ALA A 250 -17.22 0.39 3.80
CA ALA A 250 -16.68 1.00 5.02
C ALA A 250 -17.40 0.44 6.26
N PRO A 251 -16.68 -0.03 7.30
CA PRO A 251 -17.32 -0.64 8.46
C PRO A 251 -18.25 0.33 9.18
N SER A 252 -19.50 -0.08 9.41
CA SER A 252 -20.48 0.71 10.16
C SER A 252 -20.15 0.85 11.66
N LYS A 253 -19.14 0.12 12.15
CA LYS A 253 -18.57 0.22 13.50
C LYS A 253 -17.05 0.16 13.47
N GLY A 254 -16.40 1.05 14.20
CA GLY A 254 -14.97 1.06 14.47
C GLY A 254 -14.56 0.14 15.63
N LYS A 255 -13.27 0.12 15.95
CA LYS A 255 -12.68 -0.78 16.94
C LYS A 255 -12.99 -0.36 18.39
N GLY A 256 -14.14 -0.79 18.90
CA GLY A 256 -14.51 -0.69 20.31
C GLY A 256 -15.86 -1.35 20.63
N GLU A 257 -15.94 -2.16 21.69
CA GLU A 257 -17.19 -2.78 22.12
C GLU A 257 -18.08 -1.80 22.90
N GLY A 258 -19.12 -1.28 22.24
CA GLY A 258 -20.17 -0.51 22.88
C GLY A 258 -21.11 0.19 21.87
N ASP A 259 -22.35 0.45 22.29
CA ASP A 259 -23.30 1.28 21.56
C ASP A 259 -22.87 2.76 21.64
N GLY A 260 -21.93 3.12 20.78
CA GLY A 260 -21.24 4.41 20.77
C GLY A 260 -19.93 4.44 19.99
N ALA A 261 -19.46 3.30 19.44
CA ALA A 261 -18.31 3.27 18.54
C ALA A 261 -18.55 4.15 17.29
N GLU A 262 -17.55 4.95 16.91
CA GLU A 262 -17.57 5.71 15.64
C GLU A 262 -17.57 4.77 14.43
N ALA A 263 -17.92 5.26 13.24
CA ALA A 263 -17.80 4.47 12.01
C ALA A 263 -16.33 4.15 11.70
N GLY A 264 -16.07 2.99 11.09
CA GLY A 264 -14.73 2.54 10.74
C GLY A 264 -14.14 3.38 9.59
N ALA A 265 -13.06 4.10 9.89
CA ALA A 265 -12.34 4.88 8.89
C ALA A 265 -11.28 4.03 8.15
N GLN A 266 -11.39 4.05 6.83
CA GLN A 266 -10.61 3.40 5.78
C GLN A 266 -9.40 4.26 5.37
N ASP A 267 -8.29 3.67 4.93
CA ASP A 267 -7.13 4.39 4.37
C ASP A 267 -6.99 4.11 2.86
N LEU A 268 -6.86 5.17 2.04
CA LEU A 268 -6.64 5.09 0.60
C LEU A 268 -5.36 5.82 0.21
N LEU A 269 -4.50 5.10 -0.52
CA LEU A 269 -3.25 5.61 -1.07
C LEU A 269 -3.39 5.85 -2.58
N VAL A 270 -3.19 7.08 -3.01
CA VAL A 270 -3.21 7.49 -4.42
C VAL A 270 -1.83 7.97 -4.82
N HIS A 271 -1.20 7.25 -5.75
CA HIS A 271 0.11 7.58 -6.30
C HIS A 271 -0.06 8.14 -7.71
N VAL A 272 0.12 9.45 -7.89
CA VAL A 272 0.02 10.09 -9.21
C VAL A 272 1.41 10.24 -9.83
N LEU A 273 1.61 9.61 -10.99
CA LEU A 273 2.79 9.73 -11.84
C LEU A 273 2.44 10.63 -13.02
N ALA A 274 2.96 11.87 -13.03
CA ALA A 274 2.68 12.83 -14.09
C ALA A 274 3.92 13.64 -14.53
N ARG A 275 3.89 14.16 -15.75
CA ARG A 275 5.04 14.83 -16.40
C ARG A 275 5.27 16.23 -15.81
N GLY A 276 6.38 16.41 -15.10
CA GLY A 276 6.86 17.69 -14.55
C GLY A 276 6.05 18.27 -13.39
N LYS A 277 4.93 17.65 -13.01
CA LYS A 277 3.93 18.22 -12.10
C LYS A 277 3.56 17.22 -11.02
N ARG A 278 3.42 17.70 -9.78
CA ARG A 278 2.66 16.95 -8.78
C ARG A 278 1.18 17.21 -8.98
N TYR A 279 0.34 16.34 -8.42
CA TYR A 279 -1.10 16.54 -8.39
C TYR A 279 -1.59 16.77 -6.96
N GLN A 280 -2.83 17.24 -6.85
CA GLN A 280 -3.60 17.34 -5.60
C GLN A 280 -5.09 17.18 -5.94
N VAL A 281 -5.99 17.13 -4.96
CA VAL A 281 -7.44 17.07 -5.24
C VAL A 281 -8.07 18.47 -5.28
N SER A 282 -8.96 18.73 -6.22
CA SER A 282 -9.59 20.06 -6.39
C SER A 282 -10.87 20.24 -5.56
N ASN A 283 -11.54 19.15 -5.18
CA ASN A 283 -12.82 19.18 -4.44
C ASN A 283 -12.71 18.90 -2.92
N TYR A 284 -11.50 18.68 -2.39
CA TYR A 284 -11.25 18.54 -0.96
C TYR A 284 -10.05 19.41 -0.51
N PRO A 285 -9.94 19.74 0.78
CA PRO A 285 -8.74 20.41 1.30
C PRO A 285 -7.48 19.55 1.07
N ASN A 286 -6.34 20.19 0.82
CA ASN A 286 -5.05 19.50 0.72
C ASN A 286 -4.11 20.01 1.81
N VAL A 287 -3.38 19.10 2.45
CA VAL A 287 -2.35 19.45 3.44
C VAL A 287 -1.11 18.56 3.28
N PRO A 288 0.10 19.11 3.15
CA PRO A 288 1.32 18.30 3.24
C PRO A 288 1.55 17.83 4.68
N ILE A 289 1.92 16.56 4.88
CA ILE A 289 2.20 16.02 6.22
C ILE A 289 3.40 16.77 6.85
N PRO A 290 3.36 17.12 8.16
CA PRO A 290 4.50 17.68 8.86
C PRO A 290 5.76 16.81 8.71
N THR A 291 6.90 17.44 8.37
CA THR A 291 8.13 16.75 7.95
C THR A 291 9.39 17.46 8.47
N ASN A 292 10.53 16.77 8.41
CA ASN A 292 11.76 17.05 9.17
C ASN A 292 11.47 17.26 10.66
N LEU A 293 10.77 16.31 11.29
CA LEU A 293 10.53 16.32 12.73
C LEU A 293 11.49 15.35 13.44
N GLU A 294 12.04 15.81 14.56
CA GLU A 294 12.88 14.98 15.41
C GLU A 294 12.04 14.15 16.38
N VAL A 295 12.37 12.86 16.47
CA VAL A 295 11.65 11.85 17.21
C VAL A 295 12.59 11.08 18.15
N LYS A 296 12.02 10.49 19.19
CA LYS A 296 12.75 9.67 20.16
C LYS A 296 13.19 8.34 19.54
N ASP A 297 14.29 7.79 20.05
CA ASP A 297 14.87 6.51 19.61
C ASP A 297 13.85 5.35 19.51
N ALA A 298 12.90 5.30 20.46
CA ALA A 298 11.81 4.32 20.50
C ALA A 298 10.84 4.35 19.29
N VAL A 299 10.97 5.31 18.38
CA VAL A 299 10.28 5.30 17.08
C VAL A 299 10.90 4.29 16.10
N ARG A 300 12.17 3.87 16.26
CA ARG A 300 12.82 2.85 15.42
C ARG A 300 11.96 1.59 15.28
N ASP A 301 11.50 1.07 16.42
CA ASP A 301 10.71 -0.18 16.49
C ASP A 301 9.19 0.06 16.41
N ARG A 302 8.75 1.32 16.33
CA ARG A 302 7.34 1.73 16.37
C ARG A 302 6.97 2.76 15.30
N PHE A 303 7.71 2.79 14.19
CA PHE A 303 7.61 3.87 13.21
C PHE A 303 6.21 4.01 12.60
N GLY A 304 5.55 2.88 12.31
CA GLY A 304 4.14 2.85 11.90
C GLY A 304 3.22 3.53 12.91
N SER A 305 3.29 3.15 14.20
CA SER A 305 2.44 3.76 15.25
C SER A 305 2.69 5.25 15.38
N PHE A 306 3.94 5.71 15.34
CA PHE A 306 4.24 7.15 15.32
C PHE A 306 3.59 7.84 14.12
N TYR A 307 3.72 7.26 12.92
CA TYR A 307 3.26 7.89 11.71
C TYR A 307 1.73 8.02 11.68
N VAL A 308 0.99 6.97 12.06
CA VAL A 308 -0.47 7.06 12.13
C VAL A 308 -0.94 8.05 13.21
N SER A 309 -0.27 8.13 14.36
CA SER A 309 -0.56 9.17 15.37
C SER A 309 -0.33 10.60 14.84
N LEU A 310 0.69 10.82 14.00
CA LEU A 310 0.94 12.12 13.36
C LEU A 310 -0.09 12.44 12.28
N PHE A 311 -0.46 11.44 11.49
CA PHE A 311 -1.45 11.54 10.43
C PHE A 311 -2.85 11.85 11.00
N ASP A 312 -3.30 11.14 12.02
CA ASP A 312 -4.59 11.38 12.68
C ASP A 312 -4.63 12.75 13.38
N HIS A 313 -3.51 13.19 13.99
CA HIS A 313 -3.37 14.56 14.51
C HIS A 313 -3.48 15.62 13.40
N THR A 314 -2.88 15.35 12.22
CA THR A 314 -2.96 16.25 11.06
C THR A 314 -4.39 16.34 10.54
N LEU A 315 -5.13 15.23 10.46
CA LEU A 315 -6.56 15.24 10.06
C LEU A 315 -7.49 15.85 11.11
N ALA A 316 -7.16 15.75 12.40
CA ALA A 316 -7.89 16.47 13.46
C ALA A 316 -7.73 17.99 13.34
N GLN A 317 -6.57 18.47 12.85
CA GLN A 317 -6.34 19.88 12.52
C GLN A 317 -6.91 20.29 11.14
N HIS A 318 -7.00 19.34 10.20
CA HIS A 318 -7.48 19.54 8.84
C HIS A 318 -8.57 18.52 8.44
N PRO A 319 -9.81 18.66 8.95
CA PRO A 319 -10.88 17.69 8.70
C PRO A 319 -11.19 17.52 7.20
N LYS A 320 -11.38 16.27 6.78
CA LYS A 320 -11.61 15.85 5.38
C LYS A 320 -10.48 16.20 4.40
N ALA A 321 -9.29 16.58 4.86
CA ALA A 321 -8.17 16.86 3.97
C ALA A 321 -7.58 15.57 3.37
N VAL A 322 -7.12 15.66 2.12
CA VAL A 322 -6.23 14.67 1.51
C VAL A 322 -4.79 15.09 1.80
N VAL A 323 -4.02 14.19 2.38
CA VAL A 323 -2.66 14.47 2.88
C VAL A 323 -1.64 14.20 1.78
N THR A 324 -0.77 15.16 1.48
CA THR A 324 0.41 14.89 0.62
C THR A 324 1.54 14.33 1.48
N GLU A 325 2.03 13.14 1.15
CA GLU A 325 3.13 12.45 1.85
C GLU A 325 4.45 12.47 1.07
N TYR A 326 4.36 12.60 -0.27
CA TYR A 326 5.52 12.62 -1.17
C TYR A 326 5.22 13.45 -2.42
N ALA A 327 6.21 14.18 -2.92
CA ALA A 327 6.20 14.76 -4.26
C ALA A 327 7.65 14.96 -4.73
N TRP A 328 8.16 14.05 -5.55
CA TRP A 328 9.56 14.06 -6.05
C TRP A 328 9.62 13.55 -7.50
N SER A 329 10.68 13.89 -8.25
CA SER A 329 10.96 13.25 -9.54
C SER A 329 11.03 11.72 -9.42
N ALA A 330 10.42 10.99 -10.36
CA ALA A 330 10.33 9.53 -10.30
C ALA A 330 11.69 8.81 -10.43
N SER A 331 12.69 9.45 -11.04
CA SER A 331 14.04 8.89 -11.22
C SER A 331 15.04 9.22 -10.10
N THR A 332 14.65 9.98 -9.07
CA THR A 332 15.56 10.37 -7.98
C THR A 332 14.89 10.39 -6.61
N CYS A 333 15.70 10.37 -5.56
CA CYS A 333 15.32 10.55 -4.17
C CYS A 333 16.57 10.88 -3.36
N ASP A 334 16.40 11.46 -2.17
CA ASP A 334 17.46 11.51 -1.15
C ASP A 334 16.86 11.57 0.28
N PRO A 335 17.30 10.73 1.23
CA PRO A 335 17.92 9.44 0.97
C PRO A 335 16.89 8.48 0.34
N CYS A 336 17.33 7.61 -0.55
CA CYS A 336 16.48 6.62 -1.19
C CYS A 336 16.29 5.35 -0.31
N PRO A 337 15.06 4.86 -0.09
CA PRO A 337 14.82 3.55 0.54
C PRO A 337 15.08 2.36 -0.40
N GLU A 338 15.25 2.63 -1.68
CA GLU A 338 15.57 1.71 -2.78
C GLU A 338 15.88 2.49 -4.06
N PRO A 339 16.46 1.90 -5.11
CA PRO A 339 16.62 2.56 -6.41
C PRO A 339 15.29 3.14 -6.90
N ALA A 340 15.35 4.34 -7.48
CA ALA A 340 14.19 5.04 -8.01
C ALA A 340 13.54 4.29 -9.21
N LEU A 341 12.41 4.79 -9.73
CA LEU A 341 11.67 4.10 -10.78
C LEU A 341 12.43 4.11 -12.11
N THR A 342 12.48 2.94 -12.74
CA THR A 342 13.02 2.70 -14.08
C THR A 342 11.96 2.94 -15.16
N LEU A 343 12.39 3.04 -16.41
CA LEU A 343 11.46 3.15 -17.54
C LEU A 343 10.57 1.90 -17.68
N ALA A 344 11.11 0.71 -17.46
CA ALA A 344 10.34 -0.54 -17.51
C ALA A 344 9.16 -0.51 -16.52
N GLU A 345 9.38 -0.05 -15.29
CA GLU A 345 8.32 0.08 -14.28
C GLU A 345 7.27 1.12 -14.67
N LEU A 346 7.68 2.26 -15.25
CA LEU A 346 6.73 3.25 -15.77
C LEU A 346 5.92 2.73 -16.97
N VAL A 347 6.53 1.94 -17.86
CA VAL A 347 5.85 1.25 -18.96
C VAL A 347 4.82 0.27 -18.42
N THR A 348 5.19 -0.60 -17.47
CA THR A 348 4.24 -1.48 -16.77
C THR A 348 3.05 -0.71 -16.20
N LEU A 349 3.31 0.42 -15.53
CA LEU A 349 2.28 1.25 -14.88
C LEU A 349 1.39 2.08 -15.84
N GLY A 350 1.77 2.28 -17.10
CA GLY A 350 0.94 3.01 -18.07
C GLY A 350 1.64 3.96 -19.04
N ALA A 351 2.96 4.14 -18.96
CA ALA A 351 3.65 5.12 -19.81
C ALA A 351 3.64 4.75 -21.30
N ASP A 352 3.43 3.47 -21.63
CA ASP A 352 3.21 2.96 -23.00
C ASP A 352 2.02 3.61 -23.70
N VAL A 353 0.91 3.79 -22.98
CA VAL A 353 -0.38 4.21 -23.55
C VAL A 353 -0.66 5.71 -23.43
N LEU A 354 0.32 6.53 -23.03
CA LEU A 354 0.21 7.99 -22.94
C LEU A 354 0.54 8.67 -24.28
N PRO A 355 -0.25 9.65 -24.77
CA PRO A 355 0.00 10.35 -26.04
C PRO A 355 1.41 10.93 -26.24
N ALA A 356 2.11 11.35 -25.18
CA ALA A 356 3.49 11.84 -25.27
C ALA A 356 4.55 10.76 -25.56
N TYR A 357 4.21 9.47 -25.43
CA TYR A 357 5.16 8.36 -25.53
C TYR A 357 4.65 7.15 -26.36
N ALA A 358 3.39 7.14 -26.79
CA ALA A 358 2.87 6.17 -27.76
C ALA A 358 3.75 6.17 -29.04
N GLY A 359 4.01 4.99 -29.59
CA GLY A 359 4.98 4.77 -30.67
C GLY A 359 6.46 4.90 -30.26
N GLN A 360 6.78 5.07 -28.97
CA GLN A 360 8.16 5.14 -28.45
C GLN A 360 8.46 4.11 -27.35
N LEU A 361 7.44 3.55 -26.68
CA LEU A 361 7.55 2.69 -25.49
C LEU A 361 6.80 1.36 -25.60
N ASP A 362 6.22 1.10 -26.77
CA ASP A 362 5.32 -0.01 -27.11
C ASP A 362 5.97 -1.04 -28.08
N GLY A 363 7.10 -0.70 -28.72
CA GLY A 363 7.84 -1.57 -29.62
C GLY A 363 8.87 -2.50 -28.95
N GLU A 364 9.30 -3.55 -29.66
CA GLU A 364 10.25 -4.57 -29.19
C GLU A 364 11.63 -4.01 -28.75
N GLN A 365 12.01 -2.82 -29.22
CA GLN A 365 13.24 -2.13 -28.81
C GLN A 365 12.94 -0.67 -28.45
N ILE A 366 12.96 -0.39 -27.15
CA ILE A 366 12.92 0.96 -26.58
C ILE A 366 14.29 1.62 -26.82
N ASP A 367 14.31 2.87 -27.31
CA ASP A 367 15.54 3.65 -27.49
C ASP A 367 16.22 3.90 -26.13
N PRO A 368 17.50 3.51 -25.92
CA PRO A 368 18.19 3.67 -24.63
C PRO A 368 18.32 5.13 -24.13
N SER A 369 18.14 6.13 -24.98
CA SER A 369 18.06 7.54 -24.55
C SER A 369 16.77 7.85 -23.75
N LEU A 370 15.72 7.04 -23.93
CA LEU A 370 14.47 7.13 -23.18
C LEU A 370 14.64 6.65 -21.73
N GLU A 371 15.48 5.63 -21.48
CA GLU A 371 15.68 5.03 -20.15
C GLU A 371 16.02 6.06 -19.06
N ALA A 372 16.86 7.04 -19.41
CA ALA A 372 17.22 8.14 -18.52
C ALA A 372 16.28 9.35 -18.66
N ARG A 373 15.78 9.64 -19.88
CA ARG A 373 14.91 10.80 -20.14
C ARG A 373 13.56 10.65 -19.46
N VAL A 374 12.81 9.60 -19.81
CA VAL A 374 11.39 9.49 -19.48
C VAL A 374 11.17 9.45 -17.96
N PRO A 375 11.88 8.63 -17.15
CA PRO A 375 11.74 8.68 -15.69
C PRO A 375 12.12 10.02 -15.05
N SER A 376 12.96 10.84 -15.69
CA SER A 376 13.29 12.19 -15.21
C SER A 376 12.20 13.23 -15.52
N GLU A 377 11.37 13.00 -16.54
CA GLU A 377 10.20 13.83 -16.84
C GLU A 377 9.06 13.62 -15.83
N PHE A 378 8.94 12.43 -15.23
CA PHE A 378 7.89 12.13 -14.26
C PHE A 378 8.16 12.68 -12.85
N VAL A 379 7.08 13.10 -12.19
CA VAL A 379 7.00 13.35 -10.75
C VAL A 379 6.07 12.30 -10.15
N LEU A 380 6.54 11.59 -9.14
CA LEU A 380 5.74 10.71 -8.29
C LEU A 380 5.18 11.54 -7.12
N THR A 381 3.86 11.63 -7.04
CA THR A 381 3.11 12.22 -5.94
C THR A 381 2.47 11.10 -5.13
N ARG A 382 2.52 11.16 -3.79
CA ARG A 382 1.75 10.29 -2.89
C ARG A 382 0.75 11.13 -2.11
N LEU A 383 -0.53 10.82 -2.31
CA LEU A 383 -1.66 11.37 -1.59
C LEU A 383 -2.28 10.27 -0.73
N HIS A 384 -2.69 10.61 0.49
CA HIS A 384 -3.29 9.68 1.44
C HIS A 384 -4.57 10.31 1.99
N ALA A 385 -5.70 9.65 1.70
CA ALA A 385 -7.02 10.03 2.19
C ALA A 385 -7.48 9.01 3.23
N ARG A 386 -8.11 9.46 4.32
CA ARG A 386 -8.70 8.59 5.34
C ARG A 386 -10.16 8.93 5.56
N TYR A 387 -11.05 7.94 5.49
CA TYR A 387 -12.47 8.21 5.35
C TYR A 387 -13.40 7.15 5.92
N ASP A 388 -14.56 7.58 6.39
CA ASP A 388 -15.67 6.71 6.80
C ASP A 388 -16.90 6.96 5.92
N GLN A 389 -18.03 6.31 6.23
CA GLN A 389 -19.33 6.51 5.56
C GLN A 389 -19.89 7.96 5.62
N ARG A 390 -19.19 8.91 6.25
CA ARG A 390 -19.66 10.28 6.56
C ARG A 390 -18.68 11.38 6.08
N SER A 391 -17.41 11.05 5.84
CA SER A 391 -16.36 12.05 5.59
C SER A 391 -16.15 12.38 4.11
N LEU A 392 -16.05 11.39 3.21
CA LEU A 392 -16.04 11.61 1.76
C LEU A 392 -17.42 11.27 1.20
N GLY A 393 -17.99 12.17 0.38
CA GLY A 393 -19.28 11.98 -0.31
C GLY A 393 -19.20 12.18 -1.82
N GLU A 394 -18.03 12.58 -2.29
CA GLU A 394 -17.70 12.82 -3.68
C GLU A 394 -16.42 12.09 -4.07
N ASP A 395 -16.33 11.73 -5.34
CA ASP A 395 -15.14 11.14 -5.95
C ASP A 395 -13.95 12.11 -5.87
N LEU A 396 -12.72 11.58 -5.83
CA LEU A 396 -11.54 12.42 -5.77
C LEU A 396 -11.27 12.99 -7.16
N VAL A 397 -11.42 14.30 -7.34
CA VAL A 397 -11.12 14.99 -8.60
C VAL A 397 -9.73 15.61 -8.48
N PHE A 398 -8.84 15.36 -9.45
CA PHE A 398 -7.44 15.78 -9.36
C PHE A 398 -7.10 16.95 -10.28
N GLU A 399 -6.18 17.80 -9.82
CA GLU A 399 -5.63 18.94 -10.55
C GLU A 399 -4.09 18.97 -10.47
N GLU A 400 -3.44 19.54 -11.49
CA GLU A 400 -2.02 19.86 -11.41
C GLU A 400 -1.77 20.89 -10.29
N ALA A 401 -0.68 20.72 -9.53
CA ALA A 401 -0.38 21.61 -8.43
C ALA A 401 1.07 22.13 -8.45
N PRO A 402 1.33 23.36 -7.94
CA PRO A 402 2.67 23.94 -7.91
C PRO A 402 3.68 23.07 -7.14
N GLY A 403 4.93 23.12 -7.58
CA GLY A 403 6.02 22.38 -6.95
C GLY A 403 6.20 22.74 -5.48
N ILE A 404 6.52 21.74 -4.66
CA ILE A 404 6.82 21.90 -3.23
C ILE A 404 8.13 21.21 -2.87
N ALA A 405 8.79 21.72 -1.84
CA ALA A 405 9.94 21.08 -1.21
C ALA A 405 9.79 21.05 0.31
N GLY A 406 10.40 20.04 0.94
CA GLY A 406 10.29 19.79 2.37
C GLY A 406 10.80 18.38 2.70
N GLY A 407 11.22 18.15 3.95
CA GLY A 407 11.72 16.84 4.34
C GLY A 407 13.14 16.53 3.86
N ARG A 408 13.96 17.55 3.56
CA ARG A 408 15.30 17.37 2.95
C ARG A 408 16.48 17.45 3.93
N GLU A 409 16.26 17.77 5.22
CA GLU A 409 17.31 18.20 6.18
C GLU A 409 18.17 19.40 5.68
N PHE A 410 17.60 20.30 4.88
CA PHE A 410 18.31 21.49 4.41
C PHE A 410 18.36 22.57 5.49
N MET A 411 19.56 22.97 5.91
CA MET A 411 19.77 24.11 6.81
C MET A 411 19.35 25.42 6.11
N GLN A 412 18.54 26.23 6.79
CA GLN A 412 18.05 27.53 6.32
C GLN A 412 18.99 28.66 6.77
N GLU A 413 18.85 29.85 6.17
CA GLU A 413 19.69 31.03 6.47
C GLU A 413 19.65 31.48 7.95
N ASN A 414 18.59 31.11 8.69
CA ASN A 414 18.44 31.40 10.12
C ASN A 414 19.15 30.38 11.05
N GLY A 415 19.87 29.40 10.50
CA GLY A 415 20.53 28.34 11.28
C GLY A 415 19.60 27.27 11.84
N GLN A 416 18.36 27.19 11.33
CA GLN A 416 17.41 26.12 11.63
C GLN A 416 17.26 25.20 10.42
N LEU A 417 16.90 23.94 10.66
CA LEU A 417 16.53 23.02 9.58
C LEU A 417 15.19 23.44 8.93
N GLU A 418 15.05 23.16 7.65
CA GLU A 418 13.77 23.17 6.94
C GLU A 418 12.73 22.39 7.75
N ARG A 419 11.63 23.02 8.18
CA ARG A 419 10.49 22.34 8.83
C ARG A 419 9.26 22.46 7.92
N GLY A 420 8.47 21.39 7.79
CA GLY A 420 7.26 21.41 6.96
C GLY A 420 7.57 21.58 5.46
N THR A 421 6.74 22.37 4.75
CA THR A 421 6.82 22.54 3.29
C THR A 421 6.86 23.98 2.82
N GLN A 422 7.64 24.23 1.78
CA GLN A 422 7.74 25.51 1.07
C GLN A 422 7.45 25.35 -0.44
N PRO A 423 6.90 26.38 -1.11
CA PRO A 423 6.80 26.41 -2.57
C PRO A 423 8.17 26.28 -3.24
N SER A 424 8.23 25.60 -4.39
CA SER A 424 9.47 25.30 -5.09
C SER A 424 9.25 25.22 -6.61
N SER A 425 10.28 25.54 -7.40
CA SER A 425 10.29 25.32 -8.85
C SER A 425 10.46 23.85 -9.25
N GLN A 426 10.81 22.98 -8.29
CA GLN A 426 10.95 21.53 -8.47
C GLN A 426 10.24 20.79 -7.33
N ASN A 427 9.63 19.64 -7.63
CA ASN A 427 9.10 18.75 -6.60
C ASN A 427 10.25 18.02 -5.89
N GLN A 428 10.45 18.36 -4.62
CA GLN A 428 11.46 17.79 -3.72
C GLN A 428 10.91 17.66 -2.30
N PHE A 429 9.70 17.10 -2.16
CA PHE A 429 9.01 16.91 -0.89
C PHE A 429 8.92 15.42 -0.51
N GLN A 430 9.15 15.14 0.77
CA GLN A 430 8.96 13.82 1.38
C GLN A 430 8.55 13.96 2.85
N ALA A 431 7.79 13.00 3.37
CA ALA A 431 7.64 12.77 4.80
C ALA A 431 8.93 12.16 5.38
N ARG A 432 9.73 12.95 6.10
CA ARG A 432 10.99 12.54 6.76
C ARG A 432 10.93 12.82 8.27
N TYR A 433 11.36 11.84 9.04
CA TYR A 433 11.45 11.88 10.51
C TYR A 433 12.84 11.46 10.95
N ILE A 434 13.35 12.06 12.02
CA ILE A 434 14.76 11.98 12.37
C ILE A 434 14.97 11.50 13.81
N ILE A 435 15.72 10.40 13.98
CA ILE A 435 16.38 10.09 15.25
C ILE A 435 17.79 10.71 15.21
N ARG A 436 18.10 11.57 16.18
CA ARG A 436 19.46 12.09 16.39
C ARG A 436 20.13 11.38 17.54
N HIS A 437 21.40 11.03 17.33
CA HIS A 437 22.30 10.46 18.34
C HIS A 437 23.42 11.45 18.68
N PRO A 438 23.30 12.27 19.73
CA PRO A 438 24.34 13.20 20.17
C PRO A 438 25.66 12.48 20.52
N TRP A 439 26.77 13.21 20.49
CA TRP A 439 28.09 12.65 20.75
C TRP A 439 28.26 12.31 22.23
N THR A 440 28.40 11.01 22.51
CA THR A 440 28.62 10.43 23.85
C THR A 440 30.08 10.09 24.15
N GLY A 441 30.99 10.37 23.21
CA GLY A 441 32.43 10.19 23.40
C GLY A 441 33.07 11.30 24.25
N ALA A 442 34.37 11.15 24.50
CA ALA A 442 35.17 12.24 25.08
C ALA A 442 35.20 13.46 24.16
N ILE A 443 35.47 14.64 24.73
CA ILE A 443 35.59 15.91 24.00
C ILE A 443 36.87 16.57 24.52
N GLU A 444 37.96 16.35 23.81
CA GLU A 444 39.32 16.65 24.29
C GLU A 444 39.89 17.96 23.73
N CYS A 445 39.19 18.60 22.79
CA CYS A 445 39.57 19.87 22.18
C CYS A 445 39.00 21.09 22.91
N GLU A 446 39.74 22.21 22.89
CA GLU A 446 39.33 23.49 23.51
C GLU A 446 38.09 24.14 22.86
N LYS A 447 37.74 23.73 21.62
CA LYS A 447 36.71 24.35 20.78
C LYS A 447 35.91 23.28 20.01
N PRO A 448 34.98 22.57 20.67
CA PRO A 448 34.17 21.55 20.01
C PRO A 448 33.08 22.14 19.11
N GLU A 449 33.02 21.65 17.87
CA GLU A 449 31.99 22.01 16.89
C GLU A 449 30.85 20.98 16.93
N ARG A 450 29.78 21.31 17.67
CA ARG A 450 28.57 20.49 17.80
C ARG A 450 27.54 20.74 16.70
N GLY A 451 26.55 19.85 16.59
CA GLY A 451 25.51 19.91 15.58
C GLY A 451 25.96 19.43 14.20
N VAL A 452 27.08 18.70 14.16
CA VAL A 452 27.71 18.13 12.97
C VAL A 452 27.18 16.72 12.76
N TRP A 453 26.29 16.51 11.78
CA TRP A 453 25.54 15.25 11.63
C TRP A 453 26.02 14.40 10.44
N GLY A 454 26.09 13.09 10.63
CA GLY A 454 26.56 12.13 9.62
C GLY A 454 26.20 10.68 9.94
N GLY A 455 26.94 9.75 9.35
CA GLY A 455 26.83 8.31 9.61
C GLY A 455 27.31 7.91 11.01
N PRO A 456 27.06 6.65 11.45
CA PRO A 456 27.43 6.19 12.78
C PRO A 456 28.96 6.27 13.00
N PRO A 457 29.47 6.40 14.25
CA PRO A 457 30.91 6.63 14.50
C PRO A 457 31.89 5.58 13.94
N LYS A 458 31.41 4.37 13.59
CA LYS A 458 32.21 3.34 12.90
C LYS A 458 32.36 3.57 11.39
N ASN A 459 31.51 4.41 10.80
CA ASN A 459 31.53 4.83 9.40
C ASN A 459 30.89 6.23 9.22
N PRO A 460 31.60 7.31 9.61
CA PRO A 460 31.15 8.72 9.49
C PRO A 460 30.53 9.09 8.13
N ASN A 461 31.08 8.55 7.05
CA ASN A 461 30.69 8.87 5.68
C ASN A 461 29.57 7.98 5.13
N GLN A 462 28.95 7.14 5.97
CA GLN A 462 27.83 6.29 5.56
C GLN A 462 26.60 7.16 5.24
N LYS A 463 26.14 7.10 3.99
CA LYS A 463 24.84 7.68 3.61
C LYS A 463 23.72 7.02 4.43
N PRO A 464 22.82 7.79 5.08
CA PRO A 464 21.71 7.23 5.82
C PRO A 464 20.85 6.30 4.97
N GLN A 465 20.46 5.16 5.54
CA GLN A 465 19.53 4.21 4.92
C GLN A 465 18.18 4.36 5.64
N PRO A 466 17.14 4.90 4.98
CA PRO A 466 15.87 5.16 5.63
C PRO A 466 15.07 3.87 5.83
N SER A 467 14.51 3.68 7.02
CA SER A 467 13.39 2.73 7.17
C SER A 467 12.08 3.42 6.78
N VAL A 468 11.06 2.63 6.43
CA VAL A 468 9.81 3.12 5.83
C VAL A 468 8.58 2.65 6.59
N ALA A 469 7.58 3.51 6.71
CA ALA A 469 6.28 3.16 7.27
C ALA A 469 5.34 2.69 6.15
N ARG A 470 4.93 1.42 6.16
CA ARG A 470 4.08 0.77 5.14
C ARG A 470 2.99 -0.06 5.81
N LYS A 471 1.95 -0.46 5.06
CA LYS A 471 0.76 -1.20 5.55
C LYS A 471 0.08 -0.50 6.76
N LEU A 472 -0.11 0.81 6.66
CA LEU A 472 -0.55 1.68 7.76
C LEU A 472 -1.97 1.37 8.31
N ALA A 473 -2.86 0.81 7.48
CA ALA A 473 -4.26 0.58 7.83
C ALA A 473 -4.46 -0.43 8.99
N THR A 474 -3.55 -1.40 9.14
CA THR A 474 -3.62 -2.41 10.20
C THR A 474 -2.83 -2.04 11.47
N VAL A 475 -2.16 -0.89 11.47
CA VAL A 475 -1.33 -0.40 12.60
C VAL A 475 -2.21 0.07 13.76
N ASP A 476 -1.78 -0.19 14.99
CA ASP A 476 -2.44 0.38 16.18
C ASP A 476 -2.33 1.91 16.22
N ARG A 477 -3.50 2.56 16.28
CA ARG A 477 -3.70 4.02 16.33
C ARG A 477 -3.97 4.56 17.74
N THR A 478 -3.86 3.74 18.79
CA THR A 478 -4.14 4.19 20.19
C THR A 478 -2.97 4.94 20.83
N ALA A 479 -1.79 4.91 20.21
CA ALA A 479 -0.60 5.55 20.73
C ALA A 479 -0.68 7.09 20.69
N SER A 480 -0.26 7.75 21.78
CA SER A 480 -0.21 9.22 21.83
C SER A 480 1.02 9.76 21.09
N LEU A 481 0.80 10.70 20.16
CA LEU A 481 1.86 11.37 19.39
C LEU A 481 2.94 12.00 20.29
N GLY A 482 2.55 12.58 21.42
CA GLY A 482 3.46 13.17 22.42
C GLY A 482 4.47 12.17 23.01
N SER A 483 4.15 10.87 23.00
CA SER A 483 5.08 9.83 23.47
C SER A 483 6.29 9.68 22.55
N PHE A 484 6.14 9.94 21.24
CA PHE A 484 7.14 9.68 20.21
C PHE A 484 8.02 10.90 19.86
N VAL A 485 7.49 12.12 19.92
CA VAL A 485 8.20 13.34 19.49
C VAL A 485 9.13 13.91 20.57
N THR A 486 10.17 14.65 20.15
CA THR A 486 10.98 15.49 21.05
C THR A 486 10.18 16.71 21.54
N ALA A 487 10.69 17.43 22.54
CA ALA A 487 10.03 18.64 23.05
C ALA A 487 9.88 19.75 22.00
N GLU A 488 10.88 19.92 21.11
CA GLU A 488 10.83 20.88 20.01
C GLU A 488 9.78 20.49 18.97
N SER A 489 9.82 19.24 18.48
CA SER A 489 8.83 18.71 17.53
C SER A 489 7.41 18.72 18.11
N GLY A 490 7.26 18.48 19.42
CA GLY A 490 5.99 18.65 20.13
C GLY A 490 5.50 20.10 20.09
N ALA A 491 6.38 21.08 20.35
CA ALA A 491 6.03 22.50 20.26
C ALA A 491 5.63 22.91 18.83
N ILE A 492 6.31 22.38 17.79
CA ILE A 492 5.96 22.60 16.37
C ILE A 492 4.55 22.06 16.06
N LEU A 493 4.18 20.90 16.61
CA LEU A 493 2.90 20.24 16.38
C LEU A 493 1.74 20.75 17.27
N GLY A 494 2.04 21.54 18.30
CA GLY A 494 1.08 21.91 19.35
C GLY A 494 0.78 20.79 20.35
N VAL A 495 1.68 19.81 20.51
CA VAL A 495 1.51 18.60 21.33
C VAL A 495 2.54 18.56 22.46
N ALA A 496 2.08 18.35 23.69
CA ALA A 496 2.96 18.16 24.83
C ALA A 496 3.76 16.84 24.70
N ALA A 497 5.07 16.93 24.52
CA ALA A 497 5.95 15.78 24.49
C ALA A 497 6.01 15.12 25.88
N SER A 498 5.69 13.83 25.96
CA SER A 498 5.83 13.05 27.20
C SER A 498 7.31 12.94 27.58
N ALA A 499 7.63 13.08 28.86
CA ALA A 499 9.00 12.86 29.35
C ALA A 499 9.45 11.43 29.05
N THR A 500 10.60 11.27 28.41
CA THR A 500 11.27 9.97 28.28
C THR A 500 11.65 9.49 29.69
N PRO A 501 11.36 8.24 30.10
CA PRO A 501 11.93 7.69 31.33
C PRO A 501 13.44 7.69 31.18
N ALA A 502 14.14 8.45 32.04
CA ALA A 502 15.57 8.66 31.90
C ALA A 502 16.32 7.34 32.12
N SER A 503 16.94 6.82 31.06
CA SER A 503 18.02 5.84 31.21
C SER A 503 19.15 6.53 31.97
N PRO A 504 19.71 5.93 33.04
CA PRO A 504 20.57 6.66 33.98
C PRO A 504 21.87 7.11 33.31
N SER A 505 21.99 8.42 33.10
CA SER A 505 23.23 9.08 32.70
C SER A 505 24.27 8.92 33.80
N ALA A 506 25.31 8.14 33.55
CA ALA A 506 26.43 8.00 34.47
C ALA A 506 27.34 9.23 34.37
N ASP A 507 27.35 10.05 35.42
CA ASP A 507 28.33 11.11 35.64
C ASP A 507 28.92 10.96 37.07
N SER A 508 30.21 11.25 37.17
CA SER A 508 31.06 11.47 38.36
C SER A 508 30.69 10.79 39.71
N GLY A 509 31.51 9.81 40.10
CA GLY A 509 31.58 9.28 41.47
C GLY A 509 32.80 8.35 41.67
N GLU A 510 33.79 8.79 42.45
CA GLU A 510 35.10 8.15 42.56
C GLU A 510 35.13 6.80 43.29
N GLY A 511 35.99 5.88 42.83
CA GLY A 511 36.79 5.04 43.74
C GLY A 511 36.38 3.57 43.95
N ALA A 512 36.81 2.67 43.06
CA ALA A 512 36.99 1.24 43.37
C ALA A 512 38.16 0.63 42.57
N THR A 513 38.91 -0.28 43.19
CA THR A 513 40.16 -0.88 42.68
C THR A 513 39.96 -1.92 41.57
N SER A 514 40.90 -1.93 40.61
CA SER A 514 41.01 -2.93 39.53
C SER A 514 41.42 -4.34 40.02
N PRO A 515 40.86 -5.41 39.43
CA PRO A 515 41.47 -6.75 39.38
C PRO A 515 42.02 -7.14 37.98
N GLU A 516 43.07 -7.97 37.96
CA GLU A 516 43.77 -8.43 36.74
C GLU A 516 42.93 -9.22 35.71
N ALA A 517 43.37 -9.16 34.46
CA ALA A 517 42.80 -9.91 33.33
C ALA A 517 43.48 -11.29 33.14
N PRO A 518 42.72 -12.38 32.89
CA PRO A 518 43.25 -13.64 32.38
C PRO A 518 43.56 -13.58 30.87
N ALA A 519 44.44 -14.47 30.39
CA ALA A 519 44.96 -14.44 29.03
C ALA A 519 44.15 -15.25 27.98
N ASP A 520 44.45 -14.95 26.71
CA ASP A 520 43.87 -15.45 25.46
C ASP A 520 44.22 -16.93 25.12
N PRO A 521 43.28 -17.71 24.54
CA PRO A 521 43.57 -18.94 23.79
C PRO A 521 43.20 -18.82 22.29
N GLN A 522 44.24 -18.68 21.46
CA GLN A 522 44.21 -18.61 19.99
C GLN A 522 43.27 -19.60 19.28
N THR A 523 42.58 -19.16 18.22
CA THR A 523 42.22 -20.01 17.06
C THR A 523 42.42 -19.26 15.73
N LYS A 524 42.66 -19.99 14.64
CA LYS A 524 43.23 -19.45 13.39
C LYS A 524 42.19 -18.96 12.37
N GLN A 525 42.49 -17.84 11.71
CA GLN A 525 42.02 -17.56 10.35
C GLN A 525 42.81 -18.39 9.31
N PRO A 526 42.18 -18.79 8.19
CA PRO A 526 42.85 -19.08 6.92
C PRO A 526 42.60 -17.95 5.89
N ASP A 527 43.67 -17.46 5.26
CA ASP A 527 43.59 -16.51 4.13
C ASP A 527 43.76 -17.25 2.77
N PRO A 528 43.34 -16.67 1.63
CA PRO A 528 43.15 -17.41 0.38
C PRO A 528 44.34 -17.35 -0.60
N GLN A 529 44.51 -18.41 -1.41
CA GLN A 529 44.75 -18.29 -2.87
C GLN A 529 44.81 -19.65 -3.63
N ALA A 530 44.57 -19.55 -4.95
CA ALA A 530 44.99 -20.43 -6.05
C ALA A 530 44.53 -21.92 -6.09
N ALA A 531 43.59 -22.20 -6.99
CA ALA A 531 43.82 -23.10 -8.15
C ALA A 531 42.74 -22.92 -9.22
N ALA A 532 43.10 -23.08 -10.50
CA ALA A 532 42.18 -23.19 -11.63
C ALA A 532 42.49 -24.48 -12.41
N PRO A 533 41.57 -24.93 -13.28
CA PRO A 533 42.01 -25.44 -14.58
C PRO A 533 41.25 -24.77 -15.75
N ALA A 534 41.70 -25.05 -16.98
CA ALA A 534 41.26 -24.38 -18.20
C ALA A 534 40.60 -25.35 -19.22
N LYS A 535 40.22 -24.77 -20.37
CA LYS A 535 39.49 -25.35 -21.50
C LYS A 535 40.02 -26.69 -22.07
N ALA A 536 39.13 -27.36 -22.81
CA ALA A 536 39.45 -28.03 -24.08
C ALA A 536 38.32 -27.72 -25.10
N ASP A 537 38.64 -27.70 -26.39
CA ASP A 537 37.81 -27.16 -27.48
C ASP A 537 37.08 -28.27 -28.29
N GLU A 538 35.83 -28.06 -28.75
CA GLU A 538 35.41 -27.71 -30.14
C GLU A 538 35.30 -28.88 -31.15
N ALA A 539 34.06 -29.18 -31.60
CA ALA A 539 33.72 -29.67 -32.96
C ALA A 539 32.18 -29.78 -33.17
N ASP A 540 31.68 -29.28 -34.30
CA ASP A 540 30.33 -29.51 -34.88
C ASP A 540 30.52 -30.14 -36.28
N PRO A 541 29.63 -31.03 -36.78
CA PRO A 541 28.66 -30.54 -37.80
C PRO A 541 27.30 -31.28 -37.92
N ALA A 542 26.24 -30.48 -38.05
CA ALA A 542 25.19 -30.56 -39.09
C ALA A 542 24.27 -31.80 -39.29
N ALA A 543 22.97 -31.56 -39.01
CA ALA A 543 21.79 -31.78 -39.87
C ALA A 543 21.42 -33.17 -40.46
N LYS A 544 20.26 -33.71 -40.00
CA LYS A 544 19.15 -34.41 -40.74
C LYS A 544 18.22 -35.12 -39.72
N GLU A 545 16.98 -35.57 -39.99
CA GLU A 545 15.87 -35.27 -40.92
C GLU A 545 14.80 -36.38 -40.71
N LYS A 546 13.49 -36.05 -40.57
CA LYS A 546 12.34 -36.99 -40.60
C LYS A 546 12.24 -38.04 -39.45
N ALA A 547 11.10 -38.69 -39.16
CA ALA A 547 9.69 -38.53 -39.61
C ALA A 547 8.69 -39.21 -38.63
N ASP A 548 7.40 -38.87 -38.79
CA ASP A 548 6.17 -39.68 -38.64
C ASP A 548 5.97 -40.71 -37.50
N GLY A 549 4.78 -40.63 -36.89
CA GLY A 549 3.77 -41.68 -37.14
C GLY A 549 3.11 -42.37 -35.92
N GLY A 550 1.81 -42.64 -36.04
CA GLY A 550 1.03 -43.51 -35.14
C GLY A 550 0.58 -42.82 -33.83
N SER A 551 -0.65 -42.33 -33.65
CA SER A 551 -1.99 -42.87 -33.93
C SER A 551 -2.34 -44.15 -33.16
N CYS A 552 -3.10 -44.00 -32.08
CA CYS A 552 -4.17 -44.92 -31.69
C CYS A 552 -5.35 -44.11 -31.14
N ARG A 553 -6.55 -44.66 -31.30
CA ARG A 553 -7.86 -44.01 -31.07
C ARG A 553 -8.73 -44.96 -30.23
N CYS A 554 -9.97 -44.55 -29.99
CA CYS A 554 -11.11 -45.33 -29.50
C CYS A 554 -11.32 -45.29 -27.97
N ASP A 555 -12.55 -45.12 -27.47
CA ASP A 555 -13.70 -44.40 -28.08
C ASP A 555 -14.71 -43.97 -26.99
N VAL A 556 -15.82 -43.36 -27.41
CA VAL A 556 -16.93 -42.92 -26.54
C VAL A 556 -17.96 -44.03 -26.38
N ASP A 557 -18.68 -44.09 -25.24
CA ASP A 557 -20.14 -44.39 -25.29
C ASP A 557 -20.93 -43.94 -24.04
N HIS A 558 -22.26 -44.09 -24.10
CA HIS A 558 -23.28 -43.34 -23.36
C HIS A 558 -24.05 -44.12 -22.23
N ASP A 559 -24.83 -43.34 -21.45
CA ASP A 559 -26.16 -43.66 -20.86
C ASP A 559 -26.38 -44.72 -19.73
N THR A 560 -26.78 -44.20 -18.54
CA THR A 560 -28.03 -44.47 -17.73
C THR A 560 -28.65 -45.89 -17.55
N PRO A 561 -29.66 -46.13 -16.66
CA PRO A 561 -30.16 -45.42 -15.45
C PRO A 561 -30.53 -46.32 -14.21
N LEU A 562 -31.00 -45.67 -13.12
CA LEU A 562 -32.09 -46.08 -12.18
C LEU A 562 -31.93 -47.23 -11.13
N GLY A 563 -32.41 -46.93 -9.91
CA GLY A 563 -32.72 -47.87 -8.80
C GLY A 563 -32.01 -47.50 -7.48
N GLY A 564 -32.61 -47.63 -6.27
CA GLY A 564 -33.97 -48.01 -5.86
C GLY A 564 -33.99 -48.63 -4.44
N LEU A 565 -35.09 -48.44 -3.66
CA LEU A 565 -35.33 -48.92 -2.27
C LEU A 565 -34.55 -48.18 -1.14
N GLY A 566 -35.06 -48.04 0.10
CA GLY A 566 -36.43 -48.25 0.60
C GLY A 566 -36.54 -48.45 2.15
N PHE A 567 -37.60 -47.89 2.76
CA PHE A 567 -38.10 -48.09 4.15
C PHE A 567 -37.20 -47.66 5.35
N GLY A 568 -37.72 -47.24 6.51
CA GLY A 568 -39.12 -46.99 6.93
C GLY A 568 -39.28 -46.81 8.47
N LEU A 569 -40.52 -46.61 8.95
CA LEU A 569 -40.98 -46.50 10.36
C LEU A 569 -40.57 -45.19 11.10
N LEU A 570 -41.28 -44.67 12.12
CA LEU A 570 -42.55 -45.07 12.78
C LEU A 570 -43.43 -43.81 13.08
N ALA A 571 -44.65 -44.01 13.61
CA ALA A 571 -45.73 -43.01 13.62
C ALA A 571 -46.01 -42.30 14.97
N LEU A 572 -46.60 -41.10 14.85
CA LEU A 572 -47.67 -40.48 15.67
C LEU A 572 -47.88 -40.90 17.14
N THR A 573 -48.07 -39.88 17.99
CA THR A 573 -49.17 -39.89 18.96
C THR A 573 -49.71 -38.48 19.22
N ILE A 574 -50.98 -38.37 19.63
CA ILE A 574 -51.74 -37.12 19.75
C ILE A 574 -52.19 -36.97 21.21
N PHE A 575 -52.23 -35.74 21.76
CA PHE A 575 -53.26 -35.37 22.75
C PHE A 575 -53.59 -33.87 22.70
N ALA A 576 -54.82 -33.50 23.09
CA ALA A 576 -55.39 -32.16 22.95
C ALA A 576 -55.57 -31.43 24.29
N GLY A 577 -55.61 -30.08 24.29
CA GLY A 577 -55.70 -29.25 25.50
C GLY A 577 -56.37 -27.89 25.30
N VAL A 578 -57.70 -27.84 25.37
CA VAL A 578 -58.53 -26.65 25.05
C VAL A 578 -58.67 -25.64 26.20
N ARG A 579 -58.20 -24.39 26.01
CA ARG A 579 -58.88 -23.08 26.31
C ARG A 579 -57.91 -21.89 26.08
N ARG A 580 -58.19 -20.75 25.41
CA ARG A 580 -59.37 -19.92 25.03
C ARG A 580 -59.52 -18.65 25.90
N ARG A 581 -59.36 -17.47 25.27
CA ARG A 581 -59.69 -16.08 25.73
C ARG A 581 -58.79 -15.47 26.82
N ASN A 582 -58.62 -14.14 26.92
CA ASN A 582 -59.20 -12.97 26.21
C ASN A 582 -58.28 -11.73 26.35
N HIS A 583 -58.48 -10.71 25.49
CA HIS A 583 -58.27 -9.23 25.66
C HIS A 583 -57.14 -8.68 26.56
N ASP A 584 -56.42 -7.61 26.17
CA ASP A 584 -56.55 -6.69 25.02
C ASP A 584 -55.23 -6.53 24.24
#